data_AF-A0A699GXX5-F1
#
_entry.id   AF-A0A699GXX5-F1
#
_cell.length_a   1.000
_cell.length_b   1.000
_cell.length_c   1.000
_cell.angle_alpha   90.00
_cell.angle_beta   90.00
_cell.angle_gamma   90.00
#
_symmetry.space_group_name_H-M   'P 1'
#
loop_
_entity.id
_entity.type
_entity.pdbx_description
1 polymer ?
#
loop_
_entity_poly.entity_id
_entity_poly.type
_entity_poly.pdbx_seq_one_letter_code
_entity_poly.pdbx_strand_id
1 'polypeptide(L)'
;LRNEISNFQQKFDESFHEAWERYKDLLRACPHHGFTELHQLDTFYNALNPADQDSLNAAAGGNLLEKSPQDALMIIENKSKVRNSRSKPIASPVYACDNHSSSELAKLAHAVNQQTSAVTTAMTAMLKQFQSNPPPAQVKAVEEICVTCGGAHP
;
A
#
# COMPACT_ATOMS: atom_id res chain seq x y z
N LEU A 1 19.75 -17.12 -29.97
CA LEU A 1 19.13 -15.91 -29.38
C LEU A 1 17.61 -15.90 -29.41
N ARG A 2 16.90 -15.90 -30.56
CA ARG A 2 15.41 -15.90 -30.55
C ARG A 2 14.80 -17.04 -29.70
N ASN A 3 15.34 -18.24 -29.81
CA ASN A 3 14.91 -19.39 -28.99
C ASN A 3 15.32 -19.25 -27.51
N GLU A 4 16.40 -18.53 -27.20
CA GLU A 4 16.82 -18.29 -25.81
C GLU A 4 15.93 -17.26 -25.13
N ILE A 5 15.40 -16.29 -25.90
CA ILE A 5 14.37 -15.36 -25.44
C ILE A 5 13.10 -16.15 -25.13
N SER A 6 12.58 -16.95 -26.07
CA SER A 6 11.30 -17.66 -25.88
C SER A 6 11.34 -18.77 -24.83
N ASN A 7 12.51 -19.38 -24.59
CA ASN A 7 12.72 -20.40 -23.57
C ASN A 7 13.46 -19.85 -22.35
N PHE A 8 13.38 -18.54 -22.12
CA PHE A 8 14.01 -17.92 -20.96
C PHE A 8 13.49 -18.58 -19.68
N GLN A 9 14.39 -18.77 -18.72
CA GLN A 9 14.10 -19.28 -17.38
C GLN A 9 15.03 -18.55 -16.41
N GLN A 10 14.49 -18.12 -15.27
CA GLN A 10 15.30 -17.67 -14.14
C GLN A 10 16.03 -18.86 -13.54
N LYS A 11 17.33 -18.70 -13.26
CA LYS A 11 18.13 -19.76 -12.63
C LYS A 11 17.87 -19.81 -11.13
N PHE A 12 18.11 -20.96 -10.51
CA PHE A 12 17.81 -21.18 -9.07
C PHE A 12 18.55 -20.21 -8.12
N ASP A 13 19.79 -19.85 -8.44
CA ASP A 13 20.65 -18.97 -7.66
C ASP A 13 20.66 -17.51 -8.15
N GLU A 14 19.88 -17.22 -9.20
CA GLU A 14 19.86 -15.92 -9.86
C GLU A 14 18.79 -15.02 -9.26
N SER A 15 19.20 -13.82 -8.85
CA SER A 15 18.28 -12.81 -8.35
C SER A 15 17.37 -12.28 -9.46
N PHE A 16 16.22 -11.73 -9.08
CA PHE A 16 15.31 -11.05 -10.00
C PHE A 16 16.00 -9.99 -10.87
N HIS A 17 16.91 -9.20 -10.26
CA HIS A 17 17.68 -8.18 -10.96
C HIS A 17 18.56 -8.79 -12.05
N GLU A 18 19.33 -9.83 -11.72
CA GLU A 18 20.20 -10.51 -12.68
C GLU A 18 19.41 -11.16 -13.81
N ALA A 19 18.28 -11.79 -13.50
CA ALA A 19 17.39 -12.37 -14.50
C ALA A 19 16.84 -11.29 -15.45
N TRP A 20 16.38 -10.15 -14.92
CA TRP A 20 15.85 -9.05 -15.73
C TRP A 20 16.92 -8.42 -16.64
N GLU A 21 18.13 -8.15 -16.13
CA GLU A 21 19.21 -7.64 -16.96
C GLU A 21 19.63 -8.63 -18.05
N ARG A 22 19.75 -9.92 -17.72
CA ARG A 22 20.08 -10.97 -18.70
C ARG A 22 19.01 -11.07 -19.79
N TYR A 23 17.73 -10.96 -19.43
CA TYR A 23 16.66 -10.96 -20.42
C TYR A 23 16.72 -9.75 -21.35
N LYS A 24 16.96 -8.55 -20.80
CA LYS A 24 17.18 -7.33 -21.61
C LYS A 24 18.37 -7.46 -22.55
N ASP A 25 19.46 -8.07 -22.10
CA ASP A 25 20.64 -8.28 -22.93
C ASP A 25 20.36 -9.24 -24.10
N LEU A 26 19.57 -10.30 -23.88
CA LEU A 26 19.13 -11.19 -24.96
C LEU A 26 18.28 -10.45 -26.01
N LEU A 27 17.36 -9.58 -25.58
CA LEU A 27 16.55 -8.76 -26.48
C LEU A 27 17.42 -7.78 -27.30
N ARG A 28 18.36 -7.09 -26.64
CA ARG A 28 19.31 -6.17 -27.29
C ARG A 28 20.23 -6.88 -28.29
N ALA A 29 20.67 -8.09 -27.97
CA ALA A 29 21.51 -8.90 -28.85
C ALA A 29 20.75 -9.45 -30.07
N CYS A 30 19.41 -9.40 -30.07
CA CYS A 30 18.56 -9.93 -31.14
C CYS A 30 17.51 -8.91 -31.59
N PRO A 31 17.86 -7.71 -32.09
CA PRO A 31 16.91 -6.61 -32.33
C PRO A 31 15.79 -6.92 -33.33
N HIS A 32 15.96 -7.94 -34.18
CA HIS A 32 14.96 -8.43 -35.13
C HIS A 32 14.20 -9.68 -34.63
N HIS A 33 14.10 -9.87 -33.31
CA HIS A 33 13.46 -11.06 -32.71
C HIS A 33 11.95 -11.21 -33.03
N GLY A 34 11.27 -10.10 -33.40
CA GLY A 34 9.88 -10.12 -33.86
C GLY A 34 8.83 -10.38 -32.77
N PHE A 35 9.19 -10.15 -31.50
CA PHE A 35 8.30 -10.36 -30.35
C PHE A 35 7.67 -9.04 -29.95
N THR A 36 6.35 -9.03 -29.75
CA THR A 36 5.64 -7.87 -29.21
C THR A 36 6.05 -7.64 -27.75
N GLU A 37 5.87 -6.41 -27.27
CA GLU A 37 6.13 -6.08 -25.85
C GLU A 37 5.33 -6.98 -24.89
N LEU A 38 4.06 -7.23 -25.21
CA LEU A 38 3.22 -8.14 -24.43
C LEU A 38 3.80 -9.55 -24.38
N HIS A 39 4.27 -10.09 -25.51
CA HIS A 39 4.90 -11.41 -25.53
C HIS A 39 6.21 -11.43 -24.75
N GLN A 40 6.98 -10.34 -24.77
CA GLN A 40 8.21 -10.23 -23.99
C GLN A 40 7.93 -10.25 -22.49
N LEU A 41 6.90 -9.52 -22.04
CA LEU A 41 6.46 -9.47 -20.64
C LEU A 41 5.92 -10.83 -20.17
N ASP A 42 5.07 -11.47 -20.98
CA ASP A 42 4.51 -12.80 -20.69
C ASP A 42 5.63 -13.85 -20.57
N THR A 43 6.56 -13.86 -21.52
CA THR A 43 7.71 -14.76 -21.50
C THR A 43 8.57 -14.55 -20.25
N PHE A 44 8.88 -13.29 -19.91
CA PHE A 44 9.67 -13.01 -18.71
C PHE A 44 8.93 -13.42 -17.43
N TYR A 45 7.65 -13.05 -17.27
CA TYR A 45 6.86 -13.37 -16.10
C TYR A 45 6.75 -14.89 -15.88
N ASN A 46 6.41 -15.65 -16.93
CA ASN A 46 6.24 -17.10 -16.86
C ASN A 46 7.56 -17.86 -16.61
N ALA A 47 8.69 -17.20 -16.86
CA ALA A 47 10.02 -17.74 -16.64
C ALA A 47 10.57 -17.52 -15.22
N LEU A 48 9.90 -16.70 -14.41
CA LEU A 48 10.33 -16.40 -13.04
C LEU A 48 10.00 -17.54 -12.08
N ASN A 49 10.76 -17.59 -10.99
CA ASN A 49 10.39 -18.44 -9.86
C ASN A 49 9.07 -17.92 -9.20
N PRO A 50 8.32 -18.78 -8.49
CA PRO A 50 7.03 -18.39 -7.90
C PRO A 50 7.12 -17.21 -6.92
N ALA A 51 8.20 -17.11 -6.14
CA ALA A 51 8.35 -16.02 -5.16
C ALA A 51 8.50 -14.65 -5.84
N ASP A 52 9.20 -14.59 -6.97
CA ASP A 52 9.33 -13.36 -7.75
C ASP A 52 8.04 -13.02 -8.52
N GLN A 53 7.29 -14.03 -8.99
CA GLN A 53 5.94 -13.83 -9.54
C GLN A 53 4.97 -13.25 -8.49
N ASP A 54 4.92 -13.84 -7.30
CA ASP A 54 4.09 -13.37 -6.19
C ASP A 54 4.45 -11.94 -5.79
N SER A 55 5.75 -11.64 -5.72
CA SER A 55 6.24 -10.29 -5.43
C SER A 55 5.82 -9.27 -6.48
N LEU A 56 5.81 -9.63 -7.77
CA LEU A 56 5.33 -8.77 -8.84
C LEU A 56 3.82 -8.56 -8.76
N ASN A 57 3.05 -9.62 -8.51
CA ASN A 57 1.60 -9.54 -8.36
C ASN A 57 1.19 -8.68 -7.16
N ALA A 58 1.91 -8.80 -6.04
CA ALA A 58 1.71 -7.95 -4.88
C ALA A 58 1.97 -6.46 -5.22
N ALA A 59 3.04 -6.17 -5.95
CA ALA A 59 3.35 -4.80 -6.40
C ALA A 59 2.32 -4.26 -7.41
N ALA A 60 1.71 -5.12 -8.21
CA ALA A 60 0.65 -4.78 -9.14
C ALA A 60 -0.73 -4.65 -8.46
N GLY A 61 -0.89 -5.14 -7.23
CA GLY A 61 -2.20 -5.23 -6.56
C GLY A 61 -3.14 -6.26 -7.24
N GLY A 62 -2.59 -7.33 -7.80
CA GLY A 62 -3.29 -8.34 -8.58
C GLY A 62 -2.37 -9.02 -9.59
N ASN A 63 -2.91 -9.76 -10.55
CA ASN A 63 -2.10 -10.35 -11.62
C ASN A 63 -1.38 -9.24 -12.43
N LEU A 64 -0.05 -9.31 -12.53
CA LEU A 64 0.75 -8.35 -13.29
C LEU A 64 0.36 -8.33 -14.77
N LEU A 65 0.02 -9.49 -15.35
CA LEU A 65 -0.31 -9.62 -16.77
C LEU A 65 -1.66 -8.99 -17.15
N GLU A 66 -2.48 -8.59 -16.17
CA GLU A 66 -3.72 -7.82 -16.39
C GLU A 66 -3.47 -6.30 -16.44
N LYS A 67 -2.24 -5.85 -16.17
CA LYS A 67 -1.87 -4.44 -16.27
C LYS A 67 -1.59 -4.04 -17.71
N SER A 68 -1.60 -2.73 -17.96
CA SER A 68 -1.09 -2.23 -19.24
C SER A 68 0.39 -2.63 -19.40
N PRO A 69 0.88 -2.88 -20.62
CA PRO A 69 2.29 -3.23 -20.84
C PRO A 69 3.27 -2.22 -20.21
N GLN A 70 2.93 -0.93 -20.26
CA GLN A 70 3.70 0.15 -19.69
C GLN A 70 3.77 0.07 -18.16
N ASP A 71 2.63 -0.18 -17.50
CA ASP A 71 2.58 -0.34 -16.05
C ASP A 71 3.34 -1.59 -15.60
N ALA A 72 3.16 -2.71 -16.31
CA ALA A 72 3.86 -3.96 -16.03
C ALA A 72 5.38 -3.79 -16.13
N LEU A 73 5.85 -3.14 -17.20
CA LEU A 73 7.27 -2.82 -17.39
C LEU A 73 7.79 -1.92 -16.27
N MET A 74 7.04 -0.89 -15.89
CA MET A 74 7.42 0.00 -14.78
C MET A 74 7.54 -0.74 -13.46
N ILE A 75 6.62 -1.64 -13.14
CA ILE A 75 6.66 -2.46 -11.92
C ILE A 75 7.90 -3.38 -11.91
N ILE A 76 8.17 -4.05 -13.03
CA ILE A 76 9.35 -4.91 -13.21
C ILE A 76 10.63 -4.08 -13.03
N GLU A 77 10.75 -2.94 -13.70
CA GLU A 77 11.89 -2.03 -13.60
C GLU A 77 12.06 -1.49 -12.17
N ASN A 78 10.98 -1.21 -11.45
CA ASN A 78 11.06 -0.76 -10.08
C ASN A 78 11.57 -1.89 -9.17
N LYS A 79 11.02 -3.10 -9.28
CA LYS A 79 11.47 -4.26 -8.49
C LYS A 79 12.94 -4.61 -8.79
N SER A 80 13.39 -4.51 -10.04
CA SER A 80 14.79 -4.78 -10.40
C SER A 80 15.77 -3.78 -9.81
N LYS A 81 15.32 -2.56 -9.50
CA LYS A 81 16.10 -1.50 -8.85
C LYS A 81 16.06 -1.55 -7.33
N VAL A 82 15.04 -2.20 -6.74
CA VAL A 82 15.02 -2.45 -5.30
C VAL A 82 16.22 -3.34 -5.02
N ARG A 83 17.27 -2.74 -4.47
CA ARG A 83 18.38 -3.50 -3.90
C ARG A 83 17.75 -4.34 -2.80
N ASN A 84 17.55 -5.63 -3.09
CA ASN A 84 17.33 -6.61 -2.04
C ASN A 84 18.63 -6.61 -1.25
N SER A 85 18.71 -5.72 -0.25
CA SER A 85 19.67 -5.80 0.83
C SER A 85 19.34 -7.10 1.53
N ARG A 86 19.86 -8.19 0.95
CA ARG A 86 19.65 -9.57 1.32
C ARG A 86 19.63 -9.58 2.84
N SER A 87 18.47 -9.85 3.41
CA SER A 87 18.34 -10.15 4.82
C SER A 87 19.35 -11.24 5.08
N LYS A 88 20.51 -10.84 5.63
CA LYS A 88 21.48 -11.78 6.17
C LYS A 88 20.65 -12.65 7.12
N PRO A 89 20.76 -13.99 7.06
CA PRO A 89 20.23 -14.78 8.16
C PRO A 89 20.90 -14.20 9.40
N ILE A 90 20.09 -13.70 10.35
CA ILE A 90 20.59 -13.27 11.64
C ILE A 90 21.05 -14.54 12.36
N ALA A 91 22.23 -15.00 12.02
CA ALA A 91 23.11 -15.70 12.94
C ALA A 91 23.90 -14.58 13.62
N SER A 92 23.45 -14.20 14.82
CA SER A 92 24.22 -13.40 15.75
C SER A 92 25.59 -14.08 16.01
N PRO A 93 26.68 -13.30 16.18
CA PRO A 93 26.92 -12.65 17.46
C PRO A 93 27.36 -11.18 17.36
N VAL A 94 26.88 -10.45 18.37
CA VAL A 94 27.27 -9.12 18.87
C VAL A 94 28.70 -8.70 18.53
N TYR A 95 28.89 -7.59 17.81
CA TYR A 95 29.88 -6.55 18.12
C TYR A 95 29.38 -5.18 17.61
N ALA A 96 29.53 -4.18 18.46
CA ALA A 96 28.89 -2.86 18.40
C ALA A 96 29.28 -2.00 17.18
N CYS A 97 28.33 -1.25 16.65
CA CYS A 97 28.59 -0.04 15.87
C CYS A 97 27.42 0.98 15.96
N ASP A 98 27.76 2.11 16.58
CA ASP A 98 27.33 3.49 16.37
C ASP A 98 25.83 3.88 16.50
N ASN A 99 25.52 4.38 17.71
CA ASN A 99 24.22 4.82 18.21
C ASN A 99 23.66 6.14 17.61
N HIS A 100 24.21 6.69 16.53
CA HIS A 100 23.73 8.00 16.05
C HIS A 100 22.43 7.91 15.22
N SER A 101 22.20 6.80 14.50
CA SER A 101 21.05 6.68 13.59
C SER A 101 19.79 6.08 14.22
N SER A 102 19.92 5.33 15.32
CA SER A 102 18.78 4.69 16.01
C SER A 102 17.98 5.68 16.84
N SER A 103 18.64 6.68 17.44
CA SER A 103 18.00 7.74 18.23
C SER A 103 17.01 8.57 17.40
N GLU A 104 17.38 8.95 16.17
CA GLU A 104 16.51 9.77 15.33
C GLU A 104 15.29 9.00 14.79
N LEU A 105 15.45 7.71 14.47
CA LEU A 105 14.33 6.84 14.08
C LEU A 105 13.37 6.57 15.24
N ALA A 106 13.88 6.37 16.46
CA ALA A 106 13.07 6.19 17.64
C ALA A 106 12.27 7.47 18.00
N LYS A 107 12.89 8.65 17.88
CA LYS A 107 12.21 9.94 18.07
C LYS A 107 11.12 10.17 17.03
N LEU A 108 11.39 9.86 15.77
CA LEU A 108 10.42 9.98 14.68
C LEU A 108 9.22 9.04 14.89
N ALA A 109 9.47 7.79 15.26
CA ALA A 109 8.41 6.81 15.56
C ALA A 109 7.53 7.23 16.76
N HIS A 110 8.15 7.76 17.82
CA HIS A 110 7.42 8.25 18.99
C HIS A 110 6.57 9.48 18.67
N ALA A 111 7.07 10.41 17.84
CA ALA A 111 6.33 11.59 17.42
C ALA A 111 5.08 11.24 16.60
N VAL A 112 5.20 10.28 15.66
CA VAL A 112 4.08 9.81 14.85
C VAL A 112 3.00 9.15 15.72
N ASN A 113 3.40 8.27 16.65
CA ASN A 113 2.45 7.57 17.51
C ASN A 113 1.64 8.52 18.42
N GLN A 114 2.27 9.57 18.95
CA GLN A 114 1.59 10.59 19.76
C GLN A 114 0.58 11.41 18.96
N GLN A 115 0.89 11.72 17.69
CA GLN A 115 -0.02 12.47 16.84
C GLN A 115 -1.26 11.63 16.47
N THR A 116 -1.07 10.33 16.21
CA THR A 116 -2.18 9.40 15.95
C THR A 116 -3.11 9.28 17.16
N SER A 117 -2.57 9.13 18.38
CA SER A 117 -3.43 8.99 19.58
C SER A 117 -4.26 10.25 19.88
N ALA A 118 -3.68 11.44 19.66
CA ALA A 118 -4.38 12.71 19.86
C ALA A 118 -5.55 12.88 18.87
N VAL A 119 -5.35 12.56 17.59
CA VAL A 119 -6.38 12.62 16.56
C VAL A 119 -7.51 11.61 16.86
N THR A 120 -7.18 10.38 17.24
CA THR A 120 -8.17 9.37 17.61
C THR A 120 -9.00 9.77 18.85
N THR A 121 -8.35 10.37 19.85
CA THR A 121 -9.04 10.86 21.05
C THR A 121 -9.98 12.02 20.73
N ALA A 122 -9.54 12.98 19.92
CA ALA A 122 -10.39 14.09 19.48
C ALA A 122 -11.60 13.60 18.67
N MET A 123 -11.39 12.66 17.75
CA MET A 123 -12.47 12.07 16.95
C MET A 123 -13.50 11.33 17.82
N THR A 124 -13.04 10.62 18.85
CA THR A 124 -13.91 9.89 19.78
C THR A 124 -14.69 10.84 20.69
N ALA A 125 -14.07 11.94 21.13
CA ALA A 125 -14.75 12.98 21.91
C ALA A 125 -15.83 13.68 21.09
N MET A 126 -15.55 14.00 19.82
CA MET A 126 -16.53 14.56 18.90
C MET A 126 -17.70 13.58 18.65
N LEU A 127 -17.42 12.29 18.45
CA LEU A 127 -18.45 11.26 18.27
C LEU A 127 -19.38 11.13 19.50
N LYS A 128 -18.85 11.24 20.72
CA LYS A 128 -19.67 11.19 21.94
C LYS A 128 -20.60 12.40 22.10
N GLN A 129 -20.17 13.59 21.66
CA GLN A 129 -20.98 14.81 21.75
C GLN A 129 -22.24 14.77 20.88
N PHE A 130 -22.21 14.05 19.76
CA PHE A 130 -23.38 13.88 18.89
C PHE A 130 -24.40 12.84 19.39
N GLN A 131 -24.04 11.99 20.37
CA GLN A 131 -24.91 10.91 20.86
C GLN A 131 -25.65 11.25 22.17
N SER A 132 -25.37 12.40 22.79
CA SER A 132 -25.92 12.80 24.10
C SER A 132 -27.21 13.65 24.06
N ASN A 133 -27.99 13.64 22.96
CA ASN A 133 -29.30 14.29 22.94
C ASN A 133 -30.42 13.31 23.35
N PRO A 134 -31.14 13.51 24.47
CA PRO A 134 -32.23 12.62 24.88
C PRO A 134 -33.48 12.82 24.00
N PRO A 135 -34.35 11.81 23.86
CA PRO A 135 -35.62 11.96 23.14
C PRO A 135 -36.57 12.92 23.92
N PRO A 136 -37.38 13.74 23.23
CA PRO A 136 -38.28 14.67 23.91
C PRO A 136 -39.39 13.92 24.66
N ALA A 137 -39.46 14.11 25.98
CA ALA A 137 -40.50 13.54 26.83
C ALA A 137 -41.68 14.51 27.01
N GLN A 138 -42.82 14.08 26.45
CA GLN A 138 -44.24 14.27 26.84
C GLN A 138 -44.74 15.61 27.41
N VAL A 139 -45.74 16.16 26.69
CA VAL A 139 -46.59 17.31 27.02
C VAL A 139 -47.34 17.15 28.35
N LYS A 140 -47.40 18.22 29.16
CA LYS A 140 -48.32 18.34 30.30
C LYS A 140 -49.27 19.50 30.06
N ALA A 141 -50.57 19.19 30.05
CA ALA A 141 -51.66 20.16 29.94
C ALA A 141 -51.64 21.16 31.10
N VAL A 142 -51.89 22.44 30.80
CA VAL A 142 -52.21 23.46 31.81
C VAL A 142 -53.71 23.75 31.69
N GLU A 143 -54.41 23.63 32.82
CA GLU A 143 -55.86 23.84 32.94
C GLU A 143 -56.24 25.30 32.68
N GLU A 144 -57.35 25.50 31.97
CA GLU A 144 -58.04 26.78 31.83
C GLU A 144 -58.52 27.29 33.17
N ILE A 145 -58.24 28.57 33.46
CA ILE A 145 -58.94 29.33 34.50
C ILE A 145 -59.59 30.52 33.80
N CYS A 146 -60.87 30.36 33.49
CA CYS A 146 -61.77 31.41 33.00
C CYS A 146 -62.06 32.40 34.13
N VAL A 147 -61.86 33.70 33.87
CA VAL A 147 -62.47 34.79 34.66
C VAL A 147 -63.11 35.79 33.71
N THR A 148 -64.37 36.04 33.98
CA THR A 148 -65.37 36.73 33.17
C THR A 148 -65.26 38.25 33.23
N CYS A 149 -65.91 38.86 32.24
CA CYS A 149 -66.67 40.13 32.25
C CYS A 149 -65.94 41.48 32.40
N GLY A 150 -66.28 42.39 31.48
CA GLY A 150 -66.36 43.83 31.75
C GLY A 150 -65.99 44.73 30.58
N GLY A 151 -66.88 44.91 29.60
CA GLY A 151 -66.73 45.96 28.58
C GLY A 151 -67.16 47.34 29.08
N ALA A 152 -66.71 48.40 28.37
CA ALA A 152 -67.46 49.64 28.17
C ALA A 152 -66.81 50.46 27.04
N HIS A 153 -67.56 50.68 25.96
CA HIS A 153 -67.35 51.75 24.99
C HIS A 153 -68.31 52.90 25.33
N PRO A 154 -67.88 54.17 25.27
CA PRO A 154 -68.68 55.26 24.75
C PRO A 154 -68.48 55.43 23.23
#